data_AF-K0A2W6-F1
#
_entry.id   AF-K0A2W6-F1
#
_cell.length_a   1.000
_cell.length_b   1.000
_cell.length_c   1.000
_cell.angle_alpha   90.00
_cell.angle_beta   90.00
_cell.angle_gamma   90.00
#
_symmetry.space_group_name_H-M   'P 1'
#
loop_
_entity.id
_entity.type
_entity.pdbx_description
1 polymer ?
#
loop_
_entity_poly.entity_id
_entity_poly.type
_entity_poly.pdbx_seq_one_letter_code
_entity_poly.pdbx_strand_id
1 'polypeptide(L)'
;GIVHSNLPYFSVQFHPEHTAGPEDLECLFDVFLESVKDEIENRPWISIKDRLTQKLIYESSALITLERPKKVLILGSGGLSIGQAGEFDYSGSQAIKALKEESIKTLLINPNIATVQTSKGLADKVYFLPITPEYVEQRPDGVLLTFGGQTALNCGVELERNGVFAKYNVKILGTPIESIIQTEDRKIFVDRISEINERVAPSAAVYSIQEALEAAEKLGYPVMARAAFSLGGFGSGFANTKEELRKLAQQALAHSSQLIIDKSLQGWKEVEYEVVRDAYDNCIT
;
A
#
# COMPACT_ATOMS: atom_id res chain seq x y z
N GLY A 1 5.72 -8.42 30.53
CA GLY A 1 4.86 -8.61 31.72
C GLY A 1 5.22 -9.91 32.42
N ILE A 2 4.51 -10.23 33.49
CA ILE A 2 4.60 -11.51 34.21
C ILE A 2 3.25 -12.21 34.19
N VAL A 3 3.25 -13.55 34.11
CA VAL A 3 2.03 -14.36 34.16
C VAL A 3 2.27 -15.55 35.10
N HIS A 4 1.31 -15.83 35.98
CA HIS A 4 1.38 -17.00 36.85
C HIS A 4 1.03 -18.26 36.07
N SER A 5 1.75 -19.36 36.31
CA SER A 5 1.57 -20.59 35.51
C SER A 5 0.18 -21.22 35.65
N ASN A 6 -0.42 -21.13 36.83
CA ASN A 6 -1.68 -21.83 37.16
C ASN A 6 -2.81 -20.93 37.69
N LEU A 7 -2.53 -19.67 38.03
CA LEU A 7 -3.49 -18.79 38.73
C LEU A 7 -3.88 -17.65 37.78
N PRO A 8 -5.05 -16.99 37.97
CA PRO A 8 -5.54 -15.91 37.11
C PRO A 8 -4.76 -14.59 37.24
N TYR A 9 -3.44 -14.64 37.45
CA TYR A 9 -2.63 -13.46 37.70
C TYR A 9 -1.73 -13.18 36.50
N PHE A 10 -1.85 -11.98 35.97
CA PHE A 10 -0.89 -11.41 35.04
C PHE A 10 -0.72 -9.93 35.30
N SER A 11 0.41 -9.38 34.85
CA SER A 11 0.72 -7.96 34.95
C SER A 11 1.59 -7.53 33.77
N VAL A 12 1.41 -6.28 33.35
CA VAL A 12 2.22 -5.61 32.34
C VAL A 12 2.89 -4.39 32.96
N GLN A 13 4.04 -4.01 32.41
CA GLN A 13 4.81 -2.85 32.89
C GLN A 13 4.37 -1.54 32.23
N PHE A 14 3.68 -1.66 31.09
CA PHE A 14 3.15 -0.55 30.28
C PHE A 14 1.66 -0.33 30.58
N HIS A 15 1.10 0.69 29.94
CA HIS A 15 -0.27 1.16 30.12
C HIS A 15 -1.14 0.73 28.92
N PRO A 16 -1.81 -0.45 28.97
CA PRO A 16 -2.67 -0.90 27.89
C PRO A 16 -3.94 -0.05 27.72
N GLU A 17 -4.25 0.81 28.69
CA GLU A 17 -5.34 1.78 28.64
C GLU A 17 -5.05 2.99 27.73
N HIS A 18 -3.87 3.03 27.09
CA HIS A 18 -3.53 3.85 25.92
C HIS A 18 -3.91 5.34 25.99
N THR A 19 -4.18 5.91 27.16
CA THR A 19 -4.69 7.28 27.28
C THR A 19 -3.57 8.26 26.91
N ALA A 20 -3.53 8.64 25.62
CA ALA A 20 -2.43 9.30 24.90
C ALA A 20 -1.30 8.38 24.36
N GLY A 21 -1.57 7.10 24.11
CA GLY A 21 -0.68 6.11 23.48
C GLY A 21 -1.43 5.20 22.48
N PRO A 22 -0.76 4.20 21.88
CA PRO A 22 -1.37 3.31 20.90
C PRO A 22 -2.35 2.32 21.55
N GLU A 23 -3.43 2.00 20.83
CA GLU A 23 -4.53 1.11 21.26
C GLU A 23 -4.21 -0.39 21.08
N ASP A 24 -3.02 -0.73 20.57
CA ASP A 24 -2.61 -2.06 20.09
C ASP A 24 -2.80 -3.21 21.10
N LEU A 25 -2.77 -2.91 22.41
CA LEU A 25 -2.82 -3.90 23.48
C LEU A 25 -4.05 -3.76 24.40
N GLU A 26 -5.10 -3.08 23.94
CA GLU A 26 -6.42 -3.07 24.61
C GLU A 26 -7.00 -4.47 24.78
N CYS A 27 -6.65 -5.40 23.87
CA CYS A 27 -7.08 -6.79 23.90
C CYS A 27 -6.71 -7.52 25.22
N LEU A 28 -5.79 -6.99 26.02
CA LEU A 28 -5.47 -7.51 27.36
C LEU A 28 -6.63 -7.35 28.34
N PHE A 29 -7.47 -6.33 28.18
CA PHE A 29 -8.70 -6.16 28.97
C PHE A 29 -9.72 -7.24 28.63
N ASP A 30 -9.86 -7.63 27.36
CA ASP A 30 -10.73 -8.75 26.96
C ASP A 30 -10.31 -10.04 27.67
N VAL A 31 -9.02 -10.36 27.65
CA VAL A 31 -8.48 -11.56 28.30
C VAL A 31 -8.81 -11.57 29.79
N PHE A 32 -8.68 -10.42 30.47
CA PHE A 32 -9.08 -10.28 31.86
C PHE A 32 -10.59 -10.50 32.04
N LEU A 33 -11.44 -9.81 31.28
CA LEU A 33 -12.90 -9.89 31.42
C LEU A 33 -13.44 -11.28 31.09
N GLU A 34 -12.92 -11.95 30.06
CA GLU A 34 -13.27 -13.31 29.70
C GLU A 34 -12.90 -14.30 30.81
N SER A 35 -11.74 -14.14 31.44
CA SER A 35 -11.35 -15.00 32.55
C SER A 35 -12.29 -14.88 33.76
N VAL A 36 -12.76 -13.66 34.05
CA VAL A 36 -13.73 -13.41 35.12
C VAL A 36 -15.10 -13.97 34.76
N LYS A 37 -15.56 -13.78 33.51
CA LYS A 37 -16.83 -14.33 33.02
C LYS A 37 -16.87 -15.85 33.10
N ASP A 38 -15.79 -16.51 32.69
CA ASP A 38 -15.74 -17.97 32.68
C ASP A 38 -15.79 -18.57 34.09
N GLU A 39 -15.19 -17.89 35.08
CA GLU A 39 -15.32 -18.24 36.50
C GLU A 39 -16.75 -18.05 37.01
N ILE A 40 -17.39 -16.92 36.71
CA ILE A 40 -18.78 -16.63 37.13
C ILE A 40 -19.77 -17.64 36.53
N GLU A 41 -19.55 -18.04 35.27
CA GLU A 41 -20.42 -18.95 34.54
C GLU A 41 -20.09 -20.44 34.72
N ASN A 42 -19.11 -20.78 35.58
CA ASN A 42 -18.62 -22.16 35.79
C ASN A 42 -18.21 -22.87 34.49
N ARG A 43 -17.59 -22.15 33.55
CA ARG A 43 -17.07 -22.71 32.31
C ARG A 43 -15.74 -23.44 32.55
N PRO A 44 -15.31 -24.35 31.66
CA PRO A 44 -14.03 -25.02 31.78
C PRO A 44 -12.87 -24.04 31.91
N TRP A 45 -11.99 -24.27 32.89
CA TRP A 45 -10.84 -23.41 33.13
C TRP A 45 -9.84 -23.46 31.98
N ILE A 46 -9.50 -22.28 31.46
CA ILE A 46 -8.39 -22.05 30.52
C ILE A 46 -7.41 -21.12 31.22
N SER A 47 -6.13 -21.51 31.29
CA SER A 47 -5.12 -20.70 31.97
C SER A 47 -4.98 -19.32 31.31
N ILE A 48 -4.71 -18.29 32.11
CA ILE A 48 -4.45 -16.94 31.58
C ILE A 48 -3.29 -16.95 30.58
N LYS A 49 -2.28 -17.78 30.82
CA LYS A 49 -1.16 -17.96 29.90
C LYS A 49 -1.62 -18.42 28.52
N ASP A 50 -2.51 -19.41 28.46
CA ASP A 50 -3.02 -19.93 27.20
C ASP A 50 -3.92 -18.92 26.50
N ARG A 51 -4.78 -18.20 27.24
CA ARG A 51 -5.59 -17.10 26.67
C ARG A 51 -4.73 -16.00 26.07
N LEU A 52 -3.73 -15.53 26.80
CA LEU A 52 -2.79 -14.52 26.30
C LEU A 52 -2.06 -15.03 25.06
N THR A 53 -1.63 -16.29 25.07
CA THR A 53 -0.96 -16.90 23.91
C THR A 53 -1.90 -16.94 22.72
N GLN A 54 -3.12 -17.45 22.88
CA GLN A 54 -4.12 -17.53 21.80
C GLN A 54 -4.52 -16.15 21.25
N LYS A 55 -4.63 -15.14 22.12
CA LYS A 55 -5.01 -13.78 21.72
C LYS A 55 -3.89 -13.02 21.00
N LEU A 56 -2.63 -13.29 21.37
CA LEU A 56 -1.47 -12.53 20.87
C LEU A 56 -0.62 -13.29 19.83
N ILE A 57 -0.84 -14.59 19.65
CA ILE A 57 -0.08 -15.36 18.67
C ILE A 57 -0.48 -14.94 17.26
N TYR A 58 0.53 -14.61 16.46
CA TYR A 58 0.36 -14.47 15.02
C TYR A 58 0.49 -15.84 14.37
N GLU A 59 -0.59 -16.31 13.74
CA GLU A 59 -0.57 -17.48 12.88
C GLU A 59 -0.51 -17.02 11.42
N SER A 60 0.66 -17.20 10.79
CA SER A 60 0.81 -16.84 9.38
C SER A 60 0.00 -17.78 8.50
N SER A 61 -0.89 -17.20 7.69
CA SER A 61 -1.64 -17.92 6.68
C SER A 61 -0.80 -18.32 5.46
N ALA A 62 0.43 -17.78 5.34
CA ALA A 62 1.33 -18.02 4.22
C ALA A 62 2.68 -18.58 4.70
N LEU A 63 3.28 -19.47 3.91
CA LEU A 63 4.65 -19.93 4.14
C LEU A 63 5.62 -18.76 3.89
N ILE A 64 6.12 -18.16 4.97
CA ILE A 64 7.22 -17.18 4.90
C ILE A 64 8.46 -17.92 4.39
N THR A 65 8.73 -17.79 3.09
CA THR A 65 9.89 -18.45 2.47
C THR A 65 11.11 -17.57 2.71
N LEU A 66 11.99 -17.99 3.61
CA LEU A 66 13.24 -17.27 3.96
C LEU A 66 14.33 -17.37 2.88
N GLU A 67 14.03 -17.93 1.70
CA GLU A 67 15.02 -18.06 0.64
C GLU A 67 15.31 -16.69 0.02
N ARG A 68 16.53 -16.20 0.27
CA ARG A 68 16.98 -14.90 -0.19
C ARG A 68 17.19 -14.93 -1.71
N PRO A 69 16.66 -13.95 -2.46
CA PRO A 69 16.92 -13.85 -3.90
C PRO A 69 18.41 -13.55 -4.13
N LYS A 70 19.00 -14.11 -5.19
CA LYS A 70 20.41 -13.84 -5.52
C LYS A 70 20.55 -12.57 -6.35
N LYS A 71 19.53 -12.25 -7.15
CA LYS A 71 19.47 -11.11 -8.04
C LYS A 71 18.09 -10.47 -8.04
N VAL A 72 18.05 -9.17 -7.73
CA VAL A 72 16.82 -8.37 -7.67
C VAL A 72 16.87 -7.26 -8.70
N LEU A 73 15.78 -7.12 -9.45
CA LEU A 73 15.53 -5.99 -10.34
C LEU A 73 14.77 -4.89 -9.60
N ILE A 74 15.19 -3.65 -9.80
CA ILE A 74 14.55 -2.45 -9.28
C ILE A 74 14.15 -1.60 -10.47
N LEU A 75 12.89 -1.16 -10.50
CA LEU A 75 12.41 -0.21 -11.50
C LEU A 75 12.45 1.20 -10.90
N GLY A 76 13.16 2.11 -11.56
CA GLY A 76 13.19 3.52 -11.17
C GLY A 76 11.91 4.26 -11.54
N SER A 77 11.89 5.57 -11.29
CA SER A 77 10.77 6.45 -11.67
C SER A 77 10.87 7.00 -13.10
N GLY A 78 12.02 6.88 -13.74
CA GLY A 78 12.27 7.54 -15.02
C GLY A 78 12.56 9.03 -14.86
N GLY A 79 12.22 9.80 -15.90
CA GLY A 79 12.43 11.26 -15.90
C GLY A 79 11.62 11.94 -14.81
N LEU A 80 12.13 13.05 -14.28
CA LEU A 80 11.42 13.83 -13.27
C LEU A 80 10.20 14.51 -13.90
N SER A 81 9.05 14.39 -13.25
CA SER A 81 7.81 15.08 -13.62
C SER A 81 7.15 15.68 -12.37
N ILE A 82 6.26 16.65 -12.56
CA ILE A 82 5.46 17.19 -11.46
C ILE A 82 4.64 16.03 -10.86
N GLY A 83 4.71 15.86 -9.53
CA GLY A 83 4.06 14.75 -8.82
C GLY A 83 4.84 13.43 -8.80
N GLN A 84 6.01 13.35 -9.45
CA GLN A 84 6.91 12.20 -9.37
C GLN A 84 8.36 12.68 -9.56
N ALA A 85 9.04 12.99 -8.46
CA ALA A 85 10.32 13.70 -8.47
C ALA A 85 11.47 12.89 -7.84
N GLY A 86 12.33 13.57 -7.09
CA GLY A 86 13.60 13.03 -6.57
C GLY A 86 13.44 12.06 -5.39
N GLU A 87 12.25 11.97 -4.80
CA GLU A 87 11.92 11.03 -3.72
C GLU A 87 12.16 9.56 -4.13
N PHE A 88 11.99 9.24 -5.42
CA PHE A 88 12.26 7.91 -5.97
C PHE A 88 13.73 7.65 -6.29
N ASP A 89 14.54 8.71 -6.46
CA ASP A 89 15.99 8.58 -6.50
C ASP A 89 16.54 8.25 -5.11
N TYR A 90 16.06 8.96 -4.09
CA TYR A 90 16.41 8.69 -2.71
C TYR A 90 15.98 7.28 -2.26
N SER A 91 14.70 6.93 -2.41
CA SER A 91 14.17 5.66 -1.94
C SER A 91 14.74 4.46 -2.72
N GLY A 92 14.88 4.58 -4.06
CA GLY A 92 15.56 3.58 -4.88
C GLY A 92 17.02 3.35 -4.46
N SER A 93 17.75 4.42 -4.13
CA SER A 93 19.12 4.33 -3.61
C SER A 93 19.20 3.60 -2.27
N GLN A 94 18.25 3.85 -1.36
CA GLN A 94 18.17 3.13 -0.07
C GLN A 94 17.85 1.65 -0.28
N ALA A 95 16.94 1.31 -1.20
CA ALA A 95 16.62 -0.06 -1.54
C ALA A 95 17.85 -0.82 -2.09
N ILE A 96 18.62 -0.19 -2.99
CA ILE A 96 19.88 -0.76 -3.50
C ILE A 96 20.88 -1.00 -2.36
N LYS A 97 21.02 -0.04 -1.45
CA LYS A 97 21.91 -0.15 -0.29
C LYS A 97 21.54 -1.33 0.61
N ALA A 98 20.25 -1.44 0.97
CA ALA A 98 19.75 -2.54 1.80
C ALA A 98 19.99 -3.92 1.16
N LEU A 99 19.72 -4.05 -0.15
CA LEU A 99 19.98 -5.30 -0.87
C LEU A 99 21.47 -5.67 -0.90
N LYS A 100 22.35 -4.67 -1.05
CA LYS A 100 23.80 -4.88 -1.03
C LYS A 100 24.32 -5.33 0.33
N GLU A 101 23.81 -4.77 1.42
CA GLU A 101 24.15 -5.18 2.79
C GLU A 101 23.80 -6.66 3.02
N GLU A 102 22.72 -7.14 2.39
CA GLU A 102 22.31 -8.54 2.40
C GLU A 102 22.98 -9.42 1.32
N SER A 103 24.02 -8.91 0.63
CA SER A 103 24.77 -9.61 -0.43
C SER A 103 23.93 -10.04 -1.64
N ILE A 104 22.87 -9.28 -1.95
CA ILE A 104 21.98 -9.51 -3.09
C ILE A 104 22.45 -8.67 -4.28
N LYS A 105 22.55 -9.29 -5.46
CA LYS A 105 22.92 -8.57 -6.69
C LYS A 105 21.77 -7.69 -7.18
N THR A 106 22.09 -6.46 -7.55
CA THR A 106 21.11 -5.43 -7.91
C THR A 106 21.18 -5.09 -9.40
N LEU A 107 20.04 -5.20 -10.08
CA LEU A 107 19.81 -4.65 -11.42
C LEU A 107 18.90 -3.44 -11.28
N LEU A 108 19.25 -2.32 -11.90
CA LEU A 108 18.42 -1.12 -11.95
C LEU A 108 18.06 -0.80 -13.41
N ILE A 109 16.77 -0.60 -13.70
CA ILE A 109 16.33 0.04 -14.95
C ILE A 109 15.82 1.44 -14.61
N ASN A 110 16.51 2.46 -15.11
CA ASN A 110 16.07 3.84 -15.01
C ASN A 110 16.67 4.67 -16.15
N PRO A 111 15.86 5.27 -17.04
CA PRO A 111 16.36 6.09 -18.14
C PRO A 111 16.92 7.45 -17.68
N ASN A 112 16.65 7.88 -16.44
CA ASN A 112 17.08 9.18 -15.94
C ASN A 112 18.54 9.16 -15.45
N ILE A 113 19.44 9.65 -16.31
CA ILE A 113 20.88 9.75 -16.06
C ILE A 113 21.28 10.73 -14.95
N ALA A 114 20.37 11.63 -14.55
CA ALA A 114 20.65 12.67 -13.56
C ALA A 114 20.34 12.23 -12.12
N THR A 115 20.39 10.92 -11.82
CA THR A 115 20.00 10.34 -10.53
C THR A 115 21.17 9.70 -9.80
N VAL A 116 21.17 9.78 -8.47
CA VAL A 116 22.17 9.12 -7.62
C VAL A 116 22.08 7.60 -7.78
N GLN A 117 20.86 7.03 -7.85
CA GLN A 117 20.64 5.58 -8.02
C GLN A 117 21.32 4.99 -9.26
N THR A 118 21.53 5.78 -10.32
CA THR A 118 22.22 5.35 -11.55
C THR A 118 23.75 5.57 -11.52
N SER A 119 24.28 6.10 -10.42
CA SER A 119 25.72 6.35 -10.25
C SER A 119 26.52 5.05 -10.28
N LYS A 120 27.72 5.12 -10.86
CA LYS A 120 28.63 3.98 -10.98
C LYS A 120 28.94 3.41 -9.60
N GLY A 121 28.71 2.11 -9.44
CA GLY A 121 29.03 1.38 -8.21
C GLY A 121 27.89 1.35 -7.19
N LEU A 122 26.79 2.09 -7.39
CA LEU A 122 25.64 2.00 -6.50
C LEU A 122 24.82 0.74 -6.75
N ALA A 123 24.33 0.47 -7.96
CA ALA A 123 23.82 -0.84 -8.36
C ALA A 123 24.92 -1.68 -9.04
N ASP A 124 24.79 -3.01 -9.06
CA ASP A 124 25.74 -3.89 -9.77
C ASP A 124 25.63 -3.75 -11.28
N LYS A 125 24.42 -3.52 -11.79
CA LYS A 125 24.17 -3.22 -13.20
C LYS A 125 23.06 -2.20 -13.35
N VAL A 126 23.32 -1.17 -14.14
CA VAL A 126 22.36 -0.13 -14.51
C VAL A 126 22.02 -0.25 -15.99
N TYR A 127 20.75 -0.15 -16.31
CA TYR A 127 20.19 -0.10 -17.66
C TYR A 127 19.49 1.24 -17.86
N PHE A 128 19.99 2.04 -18.79
CA PHE A 128 19.34 3.27 -19.24
C PHE A 128 18.34 2.94 -20.34
N LEU A 129 17.26 2.26 -19.97
CA LEU A 129 16.19 1.82 -20.87
C LEU A 129 14.85 2.41 -20.43
N PRO A 130 13.89 2.59 -21.35
CA PRO A 130 12.52 2.95 -21.00
C PRO A 130 11.90 1.93 -20.03
N ILE A 131 11.10 2.41 -19.07
CA ILE A 131 10.39 1.56 -18.11
C ILE A 131 9.04 1.16 -18.72
N THR A 132 9.12 0.22 -19.65
CA THR A 132 7.99 -0.31 -20.43
C THR A 132 8.13 -1.83 -20.51
N PRO A 133 7.03 -2.59 -20.62
CA PRO A 133 7.08 -4.05 -20.56
C PRO A 133 8.10 -4.69 -21.50
N GLU A 134 8.25 -4.16 -22.73
CA GLU A 134 9.16 -4.75 -23.72
C GLU A 134 10.64 -4.67 -23.30
N TYR A 135 11.03 -3.62 -22.58
CA TYR A 135 12.41 -3.41 -22.16
C TYR A 135 12.71 -4.02 -20.77
N VAL A 136 11.66 -4.21 -19.96
CA VAL A 136 11.76 -4.74 -18.60
C VAL A 136 11.78 -6.27 -18.54
N GLU A 137 11.42 -6.97 -19.64
CA GLU A 137 11.41 -8.44 -19.74
C GLU A 137 12.82 -9.08 -19.53
N GLN A 138 13.24 -9.18 -18.27
CA GLN A 138 14.51 -9.71 -17.79
C GLN A 138 14.27 -10.95 -16.91
N ARG A 139 15.34 -11.68 -16.57
CA ARG A 139 15.29 -12.90 -15.73
C ARG A 139 16.00 -12.73 -14.37
N PRO A 140 15.55 -11.84 -13.48
CA PRO A 140 15.99 -11.80 -12.08
C PRO A 140 15.30 -12.89 -11.24
N ASP A 141 15.77 -13.10 -10.00
CA ASP A 141 15.06 -13.97 -9.04
C ASP A 141 13.87 -13.23 -8.40
N GLY A 142 13.98 -11.90 -8.28
CA GLY A 142 12.87 -11.07 -7.83
C GLY A 142 12.89 -9.63 -8.35
N VAL A 143 11.80 -8.92 -8.13
CA VAL A 143 11.60 -7.53 -8.58
C VAL A 143 10.98 -6.68 -7.48
N LEU A 144 11.45 -5.44 -7.33
CA LEU A 144 10.87 -4.41 -6.48
C LEU A 144 10.21 -3.33 -7.35
N LEU A 145 8.91 -3.14 -7.13
CA LEU A 145 8.07 -2.22 -7.92
C LEU A 145 7.73 -0.92 -7.17
N THR A 146 7.94 -0.89 -5.85
CA THR A 146 7.44 0.16 -4.95
C THR A 146 8.36 1.38 -4.81
N PHE A 147 9.53 1.37 -5.45
CA PHE A 147 10.55 2.43 -5.32
C PHE A 147 10.65 3.35 -6.55
N GLY A 148 9.77 3.18 -7.53
CA GLY A 148 9.78 3.93 -8.80
C GLY A 148 8.49 4.68 -9.11
N GLY A 149 7.68 4.99 -8.09
CA GLY A 149 6.42 5.71 -8.25
C GLY A 149 5.43 5.02 -9.19
N GLN A 150 4.50 5.78 -9.75
CA GLN A 150 3.46 5.25 -10.64
C GLN A 150 4.05 4.58 -11.88
N THR A 151 5.20 5.05 -12.35
CA THR A 151 5.86 4.51 -13.55
C THR A 151 6.23 3.04 -13.34
N ALA A 152 6.86 2.72 -12.21
CA ALA A 152 7.21 1.34 -11.86
C ALA A 152 5.98 0.49 -11.55
N LEU A 153 5.00 1.04 -10.82
CA LEU A 153 3.77 0.32 -10.47
C LEU A 153 2.96 -0.07 -11.71
N ASN A 154 2.70 0.88 -12.62
CA ASN A 154 1.96 0.63 -13.85
C ASN A 154 2.66 -0.41 -14.73
N CYS A 155 3.98 -0.27 -14.92
CA CYS A 155 4.77 -1.25 -15.67
C CYS A 155 4.71 -2.63 -15.02
N GLY A 156 4.78 -2.71 -13.69
CA GLY A 156 4.66 -3.96 -12.95
C GLY A 156 3.30 -4.63 -13.12
N VAL A 157 2.21 -3.87 -13.04
CA VAL A 157 0.85 -4.39 -13.26
C VAL A 157 0.68 -4.91 -14.68
N GLU A 158 1.23 -4.22 -15.68
CA GLU A 158 1.17 -4.67 -17.08
C GLU A 158 2.00 -5.94 -17.32
N LEU A 159 3.19 -6.05 -16.72
CA LEU A 159 4.01 -7.27 -16.77
C LEU A 159 3.30 -8.48 -16.15
N GLU A 160 2.61 -8.27 -15.03
CA GLU A 160 1.79 -9.32 -14.38
C GLU A 160 0.62 -9.73 -15.27
N ARG A 161 -0.11 -8.77 -15.85
CA ARG A 161 -1.22 -9.04 -16.79
C ARG A 161 -0.76 -9.81 -18.02
N ASN A 162 0.45 -9.54 -18.50
CA ASN A 162 1.08 -10.24 -19.62
C ASN A 162 1.70 -11.61 -19.21
N GLY A 163 1.60 -12.00 -17.93
CA GLY A 163 2.10 -13.27 -17.41
C GLY A 163 3.63 -13.37 -17.38
N VAL A 164 4.34 -12.23 -17.45
CA VAL A 164 5.81 -12.19 -17.57
C VAL A 164 6.48 -12.73 -16.31
N PHE A 165 5.99 -12.36 -15.13
CA PHE A 165 6.57 -12.81 -13.86
C PHE A 165 6.45 -14.32 -13.69
N ALA A 166 5.29 -14.90 -13.99
CA ALA A 166 5.09 -16.35 -14.01
C ALA A 166 5.96 -17.06 -15.06
N LYS A 167 6.01 -16.53 -16.29
CA LYS A 167 6.80 -17.07 -17.42
C LYS A 167 8.28 -17.20 -17.08
N TYR A 168 8.85 -16.24 -16.36
CA TYR A 168 10.28 -16.23 -15.98
C TYR A 168 10.56 -16.61 -14.54
N ASN A 169 9.52 -17.02 -13.78
CA ASN A 169 9.62 -17.34 -12.37
C ASN A 169 10.26 -16.20 -11.54
N VAL A 170 9.86 -14.97 -11.82
CA VAL A 170 10.31 -13.77 -11.11
C VAL A 170 9.37 -13.51 -9.94
N LYS A 171 9.91 -13.45 -8.72
CA LYS A 171 9.10 -13.13 -7.53
C LYS A 171 8.97 -11.63 -7.34
N ILE A 172 7.75 -11.15 -7.12
CA ILE A 172 7.52 -9.76 -6.71
C ILE A 172 7.84 -9.67 -5.22
N LEU A 173 8.74 -8.78 -4.85
CA LEU A 173 9.23 -8.60 -3.48
C LEU A 173 8.54 -7.38 -2.84
N GLY A 174 8.34 -7.45 -1.52
CA GLY A 174 7.60 -6.42 -0.78
C GLY A 174 6.10 -6.59 -0.94
N THR A 175 5.39 -5.50 -1.22
CA THR A 175 3.92 -5.50 -1.38
C THR A 175 3.50 -6.40 -2.54
N PRO A 176 2.61 -7.38 -2.33
CA PRO A 176 2.10 -8.22 -3.40
C PRO A 176 1.44 -7.41 -4.52
N ILE A 177 1.55 -7.88 -5.76
CA ILE A 177 0.96 -7.20 -6.92
C ILE A 177 -0.56 -7.08 -6.84
N GLU A 178 -1.21 -8.07 -6.23
CA GLU A 178 -2.65 -8.01 -5.98
C GLU A 178 -2.99 -6.84 -5.06
N SER A 179 -2.24 -6.64 -3.98
CA SER A 179 -2.44 -5.49 -3.09
C SER A 179 -2.23 -4.16 -3.81
N ILE A 180 -1.20 -4.06 -4.66
CA ILE A 180 -0.97 -2.88 -5.51
C ILE A 180 -2.20 -2.61 -6.41
N ILE A 181 -2.71 -3.65 -7.09
CA ILE A 181 -3.90 -3.51 -7.96
C ILE A 181 -5.13 -3.09 -7.14
N GLN A 182 -5.32 -3.67 -5.96
CA GLN A 182 -6.46 -3.38 -5.08
C GLN A 182 -6.41 -1.95 -4.52
N THR A 183 -5.23 -1.37 -4.31
CA THR A 183 -5.08 0.02 -3.83
C THR A 183 -5.15 1.06 -4.94
N GLU A 184 -4.69 0.71 -6.14
CA GLU A 184 -4.70 1.62 -7.31
C GLU A 184 -6.08 1.70 -7.99
N ASP A 185 -6.84 0.60 -8.01
CA ASP A 185 -8.23 0.62 -8.49
C ASP A 185 -9.17 1.12 -7.39
N ARG A 186 -9.73 2.31 -7.58
CA ARG A 186 -10.56 2.97 -6.57
C ARG A 186 -11.83 2.20 -6.23
N LYS A 187 -12.41 1.45 -7.18
CA LYS A 187 -13.61 0.65 -6.90
C LYS A 187 -13.25 -0.51 -5.98
N ILE A 188 -12.19 -1.25 -6.33
CA ILE A 188 -11.71 -2.36 -5.51
C ILE A 188 -11.29 -1.85 -4.13
N PHE A 189 -10.63 -0.70 -4.06
CA PHE A 189 -10.28 -0.06 -2.79
C PHE A 189 -11.51 0.22 -1.91
N VAL A 190 -12.55 0.84 -2.47
CA VAL A 190 -13.81 1.13 -1.73
C VAL A 190 -14.45 -0.16 -1.22
N ASP A 191 -14.46 -1.21 -2.05
CA ASP A 191 -15.02 -2.52 -1.68
C ASP A 191 -14.21 -3.13 -0.52
N ARG A 192 -12.87 -3.10 -0.58
CA ARG A 192 -11.98 -3.59 0.50
C ARG A 192 -12.12 -2.81 1.81
N ILE A 193 -12.26 -1.49 1.76
CA ILE A 193 -12.49 -0.68 2.96
C ILE A 193 -13.87 -0.97 3.56
N SER A 194 -14.86 -1.26 2.72
CA SER A 194 -16.22 -1.61 3.17
C SER A 194 -16.26 -2.99 3.86
N GLU A 195 -15.41 -3.95 3.47
CA GLU A 195 -15.30 -5.27 4.11
C GLU A 195 -14.96 -5.18 5.61
N ILE A 196 -14.21 -4.15 6.02
CA ILE A 196 -13.85 -3.89 7.42
C ILE A 196 -14.77 -2.86 8.10
N ASN A 197 -15.89 -2.50 7.47
CA ASN A 197 -16.86 -1.50 7.94
C ASN A 197 -16.28 -0.07 8.09
N GLU A 198 -15.20 0.23 7.38
CA GLU A 198 -14.62 1.57 7.35
C GLU A 198 -15.29 2.47 6.30
N ARG A 199 -15.10 3.78 6.43
CA ARG A 199 -15.85 4.77 5.62
C ARG A 199 -14.95 5.47 4.62
N VAL A 200 -15.42 5.50 3.38
CA VAL A 200 -14.87 6.37 2.32
C VAL A 200 -15.86 7.47 1.98
N ALA A 201 -15.34 8.58 1.43
CA ALA A 201 -16.21 9.60 0.87
C ALA A 201 -17.12 9.01 -0.22
N PRO A 202 -18.42 9.35 -0.25
CA PRO A 202 -19.31 8.94 -1.33
C PRO A 202 -18.70 9.33 -2.67
N SER A 203 -18.55 8.34 -3.55
CA SER A 203 -17.86 8.51 -4.82
C SER A 203 -18.42 7.60 -5.91
N ALA A 204 -18.13 7.93 -7.15
CA ALA A 204 -18.50 7.13 -8.31
C ALA A 204 -17.35 7.09 -9.33
N ALA A 205 -17.02 5.89 -9.80
CA ALA A 205 -16.15 5.69 -10.95
C ALA A 205 -16.96 5.84 -12.24
N VAL A 206 -16.49 6.68 -13.16
CA VAL A 206 -17.17 7.03 -14.40
C VAL A 206 -16.21 6.96 -15.59
N TYR A 207 -16.74 6.67 -16.76
CA TYR A 207 -15.97 6.43 -18.00
C TYR A 207 -16.32 7.41 -19.12
N SER A 208 -17.28 8.29 -18.88
CA SER A 208 -17.69 9.32 -19.83
C SER A 208 -18.02 10.62 -19.14
N ILE A 209 -17.97 11.73 -19.90
CA ILE A 209 -18.37 13.05 -19.40
C ILE A 209 -19.83 13.01 -18.92
N GLN A 210 -20.70 12.29 -19.63
CA GLN A 210 -22.12 12.21 -19.27
C GLN A 210 -22.32 11.50 -17.93
N GLU A 211 -21.66 10.35 -17.72
CA GLU A 211 -21.67 9.65 -16.44
C GLU A 211 -21.13 10.51 -15.30
N ALA A 212 -20.07 11.30 -15.55
CA ALA A 212 -19.52 12.22 -14.56
C ALA A 212 -20.55 13.25 -14.08
N LEU A 213 -21.31 13.83 -15.02
CA LEU A 213 -22.36 14.79 -14.69
C LEU A 213 -23.50 14.13 -13.92
N GLU A 214 -23.93 12.93 -14.33
CA GLU A 214 -24.99 12.18 -13.63
C GLU A 214 -24.59 11.75 -12.21
N ALA A 215 -23.32 11.37 -12.03
CA ALA A 215 -22.77 11.07 -10.72
C ALA A 215 -22.77 12.31 -9.81
N ALA A 216 -22.37 13.47 -10.35
CA ALA A 216 -22.34 14.71 -9.59
C ALA A 216 -23.73 15.21 -9.19
N GLU A 217 -24.77 15.00 -10.01
CA GLU A 217 -26.16 15.30 -9.63
C GLU A 217 -26.62 14.44 -8.44
N LYS A 218 -26.22 13.17 -8.39
CA LYS A 218 -26.54 12.26 -7.27
C LYS A 218 -25.78 12.60 -6.00
N LEU A 219 -24.49 12.94 -6.11
CA LEU A 219 -23.63 13.30 -4.98
C LEU A 219 -23.91 14.73 -4.47
N GLY A 220 -24.39 15.60 -5.35
CA GLY A 220 -24.58 17.03 -5.12
C GLY A 220 -23.26 17.80 -5.13
N TYR A 221 -23.26 18.96 -5.79
CA TYR A 221 -22.12 19.87 -5.80
C TYR A 221 -21.86 20.50 -4.40
N PRO A 222 -20.61 20.93 -4.10
CA PRO A 222 -19.40 20.73 -4.89
C PRO A 222 -18.90 19.28 -4.88
N VAL A 223 -18.23 18.89 -5.96
CA VAL A 223 -17.60 17.57 -6.15
C VAL A 223 -16.12 17.72 -6.49
N MET A 224 -15.34 16.68 -6.23
CA MET A 224 -13.95 16.55 -6.65
C MET A 224 -13.87 15.54 -7.79
N ALA A 225 -13.25 15.90 -8.91
CA ALA A 225 -12.93 14.99 -10.00
C ALA A 225 -11.46 14.56 -9.88
N ARG A 226 -11.16 13.26 -9.94
CA ARG A 226 -9.79 12.71 -9.91
C ARG A 226 -9.57 11.70 -11.04
N ALA A 227 -8.45 11.81 -11.75
CA ALA A 227 -8.08 10.85 -12.77
C ALA A 227 -7.52 9.56 -12.11
N ALA A 228 -7.96 8.39 -12.56
CA ALA A 228 -7.41 7.11 -12.08
C ALA A 228 -5.97 6.88 -12.58
N PHE A 229 -5.19 6.06 -11.85
CA PHE A 229 -3.79 5.70 -12.15
C PHE A 229 -2.85 6.91 -12.32
N SER A 230 -3.09 7.98 -11.56
CA SER A 230 -2.33 9.23 -11.62
C SER A 230 -1.87 9.67 -10.23
N LEU A 231 -0.69 10.29 -10.17
CA LEU A 231 -0.12 10.87 -8.94
C LEU A 231 -0.10 12.39 -9.00
N GLY A 232 -0.03 13.03 -7.83
CA GLY A 232 0.14 14.49 -7.70
C GLY A 232 -1.06 15.32 -8.17
N GLY A 233 -2.25 14.72 -8.25
CA GLY A 233 -3.47 15.42 -8.66
C GLY A 233 -3.53 15.77 -10.15
N PHE A 234 -2.72 15.12 -11.01
CA PHE A 234 -2.76 15.37 -12.45
C PHE A 234 -4.16 15.10 -13.01
N GLY A 235 -4.75 16.09 -13.69
CA GLY A 235 -6.11 16.01 -14.22
C GLY A 235 -7.21 16.00 -13.15
N SER A 236 -6.88 16.32 -11.89
CA SER A 236 -7.83 16.39 -10.78
C SER A 236 -8.23 17.83 -10.47
N GLY A 237 -9.42 18.03 -9.91
CA GLY A 237 -9.88 19.36 -9.52
C GLY A 237 -11.29 19.40 -8.94
N PHE A 238 -11.61 20.48 -8.24
CA PHE A 238 -12.94 20.72 -7.69
C PHE A 238 -13.87 21.35 -8.74
N ALA A 239 -15.12 20.91 -8.74
CA ALA A 239 -16.20 21.53 -9.50
C ALA A 239 -17.33 21.92 -8.55
N ASN A 240 -17.73 23.19 -8.61
CA ASN A 240 -18.92 23.71 -7.94
C ASN A 240 -20.15 23.68 -8.85
N THR A 241 -19.92 23.56 -10.16
CA THR A 241 -20.97 23.59 -11.18
C THR A 241 -20.79 22.50 -12.22
N LYS A 242 -21.86 22.25 -12.97
CA LYS A 242 -21.89 21.32 -14.10
C LYS A 242 -20.90 21.69 -15.21
N GLU A 243 -20.77 22.97 -15.48
CA GLU A 243 -19.87 23.52 -16.50
C GLU A 243 -18.41 23.35 -16.11
N GLU A 244 -18.06 23.59 -14.85
CA GLU A 244 -16.72 23.33 -14.30
C GLU A 244 -16.38 21.84 -14.40
N LEU A 245 -17.30 20.97 -13.97
CA LEU A 245 -17.08 19.52 -14.02
C LEU A 245 -16.88 19.01 -15.45
N ARG A 246 -17.65 19.52 -16.41
CA ARG A 246 -17.51 19.13 -17.82
C ARG A 246 -16.11 19.43 -18.35
N LYS A 247 -15.55 20.59 -18.04
CA LYS A 247 -14.20 20.99 -18.46
C LYS A 247 -13.14 20.07 -17.85
N LEU A 248 -13.24 19.80 -16.55
CA LEU A 248 -12.32 18.90 -15.84
C LEU A 248 -12.40 17.48 -16.39
N ALA A 249 -13.60 16.94 -16.56
CA ALA A 249 -13.81 15.59 -17.07
C ALA A 249 -13.25 15.42 -18.49
N GLN A 250 -13.40 16.44 -19.34
CA GLN A 250 -12.86 16.40 -20.70
C GLN A 250 -11.32 16.39 -20.72
N GLN A 251 -10.68 17.12 -19.81
CA GLN A 251 -9.22 17.12 -19.67
C GLN A 251 -8.71 15.79 -19.09
N ALA A 252 -9.36 15.29 -18.04
CA ALA A 252 -8.95 14.06 -17.37
C ALA A 252 -9.09 12.83 -18.29
N LEU A 253 -10.22 12.69 -18.97
CA LEU A 253 -10.51 11.54 -19.83
C LEU A 253 -9.69 11.50 -21.13
N ALA A 254 -8.97 12.59 -21.46
CA ALA A 254 -8.00 12.59 -22.55
C ALA A 254 -6.72 11.81 -22.20
N HIS A 255 -6.45 11.63 -20.90
CA HIS A 255 -5.21 11.03 -20.40
C HIS A 255 -5.44 9.79 -19.52
N SER A 256 -6.67 9.57 -19.03
CA SER A 256 -7.04 8.39 -18.25
C SER A 256 -8.35 7.80 -18.78
N SER A 257 -8.48 6.48 -18.77
CA SER A 257 -9.70 5.79 -19.19
C SER A 257 -10.81 5.87 -18.13
N GLN A 258 -10.51 6.35 -16.92
CA GLN A 258 -11.45 6.39 -15.80
C GLN A 258 -11.27 7.69 -15.01
N LEU A 259 -12.40 8.29 -14.63
CA LEU A 259 -12.47 9.46 -13.76
C LEU A 259 -13.27 9.09 -12.51
N ILE A 260 -12.88 9.60 -11.35
CA ILE A 260 -13.58 9.42 -10.08
C ILE A 260 -14.21 10.74 -9.68
N ILE A 261 -15.51 10.72 -9.37
CA ILE A 261 -16.24 11.86 -8.83
C ILE A 261 -16.51 11.59 -7.34
N ASP A 262 -15.90 12.35 -6.45
CA ASP A 262 -16.12 12.29 -5.01
C ASP A 262 -16.97 13.46 -4.54
N LYS A 263 -17.73 13.24 -3.46
CA LYS A 263 -18.30 14.34 -2.69
C LYS A 263 -17.17 15.20 -2.13
N SER A 264 -17.24 16.51 -2.33
CA SER A 264 -16.24 17.43 -1.76
C SER A 264 -16.28 17.39 -0.23
N LEU A 265 -15.11 17.18 0.37
CA LEU A 265 -14.85 17.31 1.81
C LEU A 265 -14.05 18.59 2.11
N GLN A 266 -14.14 19.60 1.24
CA GLN A 266 -13.40 20.85 1.40
C GLN A 266 -13.66 21.46 2.79
N GLY A 267 -12.57 21.86 3.46
CA GLY A 267 -12.60 22.41 4.82
C GLY A 267 -12.39 21.38 5.93
N TRP A 268 -12.35 20.09 5.60
CA TRP A 268 -11.92 19.05 6.54
C TRP A 268 -10.40 19.13 6.76
N LYS A 269 -9.96 18.64 7.92
CA LYS A 269 -8.53 18.44 8.17
C LYS A 269 -8.04 17.27 7.33
N GLU A 270 -6.90 17.46 6.68
CA GLU A 270 -6.16 16.41 5.98
C GLU A 270 -5.06 15.90 6.91
N VAL A 271 -4.99 14.58 7.07
CA VAL A 271 -4.02 13.91 7.94
C VAL A 271 -3.49 12.70 7.18
N GLU A 272 -2.18 12.53 7.18
CA GLU A 272 -1.46 11.46 6.50
C GLU A 272 -0.66 10.66 7.53
N TYR A 273 -0.52 9.35 7.30
CA TYR A 273 0.26 8.44 8.12
C TYR A 273 1.19 7.62 7.23
N GLU A 274 2.42 7.41 7.70
CA GLU A 274 3.39 6.52 7.07
C GLU A 274 3.37 5.18 7.79
N VAL A 275 2.90 4.15 7.11
CA VAL A 275 2.68 2.83 7.73
C VAL A 275 3.74 1.84 7.29
N VAL A 276 4.32 1.13 8.25
CA VAL A 276 5.26 0.02 7.99
C VAL A 276 4.68 -1.26 8.56
N ARG A 277 4.59 -2.30 7.72
CA ARG A 277 4.16 -3.64 8.11
C ARG A 277 5.14 -4.70 7.64
N ASP A 278 5.50 -5.64 8.50
CA ASP A 278 6.42 -6.73 8.18
C ASP A 278 5.69 -8.06 7.90
N ALA A 279 6.47 -9.11 7.57
CA ALA A 279 5.95 -10.44 7.26
C ALA A 279 5.42 -11.20 8.50
N TYR A 280 5.64 -10.70 9.70
CA TYR A 280 5.18 -11.26 10.96
C TYR A 280 3.97 -10.51 11.53
N ASP A 281 3.34 -9.68 10.69
CA ASP A 281 2.18 -8.87 11.03
C ASP A 281 2.43 -7.80 12.09
N ASN A 282 3.70 -7.46 12.35
CA ASN A 282 4.00 -6.26 13.10
C ASN A 282 3.69 -5.04 12.22
N CYS A 283 2.92 -4.10 12.75
CA CYS A 283 2.51 -2.88 12.04
C CYS A 283 2.72 -1.65 12.93
N ILE A 284 3.27 -0.58 12.36
CA ILE A 284 3.45 0.72 13.03
C ILE A 284 3.00 1.86 12.10
N THR A 285 2.51 2.95 12.68
CA THR A 285 2.02 4.17 11.99
C THR A 285 2.67 5.43 12.55
#